data_AF-A0A4Y7U3Q3-F1
#
_entry.id   AF-A0A4Y7U3Q3-F1
#
_cell.length_a   1.000
_cell.length_b   1.000
_cell.length_c   1.000
_cell.angle_alpha   90.00
_cell.angle_beta   90.00
_cell.angle_gamma   90.00
#
_symmetry.space_group_name_H-M   'P 1'
#
loop_
_entity.id
_entity.type
_entity.pdbx_description
1 polymer ?
#
loop_
_entity_poly.entity_id
_entity_poly.type
_entity_poly.pdbx_seq_one_letter_code
_entity_poly.pdbx_strand_id
1 'polypeptide(L)'
;CDLLLVETIFDTLNAKAALFAIEEVKDERNLDIPIMVSGTITDASGRTLSGQTVEAFLISVSHIPLLSVGFNCALGADLLKPYLKTLSQHTQFNVSAHPNAGLPNAFGQYDETPEQTQALIKEYL
;
A
#
# COMPACT_ATOMS: atom_id res chain seq x y z
N CYS A 1 18.69 9.13 -2.74
CA CYS A 1 17.40 8.48 -2.46
C CYS A 1 16.41 9.15 -3.38
N ASP A 2 15.79 8.37 -4.28
CA ASP A 2 15.00 8.91 -5.38
C ASP A 2 13.51 9.01 -5.03
N LEU A 3 13.06 8.29 -4.01
CA LEU A 3 11.71 8.31 -3.44
C LEU A 3 11.73 7.75 -2.02
N LEU A 4 10.70 8.07 -1.23
CA LEU A 4 10.43 7.44 0.05
C LEU A 4 9.13 6.65 -0.02
N LEU A 5 9.13 5.41 0.47
CA LEU A 5 7.95 4.56 0.57
C LEU A 5 7.64 4.30 2.06
N VAL A 6 6.50 4.81 2.52
CA VAL A 6 5.94 4.45 3.84
C VAL A 6 5.04 3.24 3.63
N GLU A 7 5.58 2.04 3.87
CA GLU A 7 4.89 0.77 3.60
C GLU A 7 4.43 0.02 4.84
N THR A 8 3.61 -1.01 4.61
CA THR A 8 3.06 -1.89 5.64
C THR A 8 2.32 -1.11 6.72
N ILE A 9 1.58 -0.07 6.30
CA ILE A 9 0.80 0.74 7.22
C ILE A 9 -0.45 -0.02 7.62
N PHE A 10 -0.52 -0.35 8.91
CA PHE A 10 -1.70 -0.92 9.54
C PHE A 10 -2.35 0.05 10.55
N ASP A 11 -1.61 1.07 11.02
CA ASP A 11 -2.08 2.16 11.87
C ASP A 11 -1.91 3.54 11.21
N THR A 12 -3.02 4.27 11.14
CA THR A 12 -3.12 5.53 10.39
C THR A 12 -2.44 6.69 11.11
N LEU A 13 -2.41 6.67 12.44
CA LEU A 13 -1.75 7.73 13.22
C LEU A 13 -0.24 7.65 13.03
N ASN A 14 0.32 6.45 13.03
CA ASN A 14 1.73 6.18 12.76
C ASN A 14 2.10 6.65 11.34
N ALA A 15 1.26 6.36 10.35
CA ALA A 15 1.49 6.86 9.00
C ALA A 15 1.47 8.39 8.92
N LYS A 16 0.50 9.06 9.54
CA LYS A 16 0.45 10.53 9.58
C LYS A 16 1.69 11.13 10.26
N ALA A 17 2.15 10.53 11.35
CA ALA A 17 3.37 10.98 12.03
C ALA A 17 4.61 10.83 11.13
N ALA A 18 4.72 9.72 10.40
CA ALA A 18 5.81 9.51 9.44
C ALA A 18 5.75 10.52 8.29
N LEU A 19 4.56 10.73 7.69
CA LEU A 19 4.36 11.68 6.60
C LEU A 19 4.67 13.12 7.03
N PHE A 20 4.24 13.51 8.22
CA PHE A 20 4.55 14.81 8.81
C PHE A 20 6.07 15.01 8.98
N ALA A 21 6.76 14.03 9.59
CA ALA A 21 8.21 14.11 9.79
C ALA A 21 8.99 14.14 8.46
N ILE A 22 8.51 13.43 7.44
CA ILE A 22 9.12 13.48 6.10
C ILE A 22 9.00 14.87 5.50
N GLU A 23 7.81 15.50 5.56
CA GLU A 23 7.61 16.85 5.04
C GLU A 23 8.44 17.88 5.79
N GLU A 24 8.54 17.80 7.13
CA GLU A 24 9.41 18.69 7.92
C GLU A 24 10.88 18.59 7.47
N VAL A 25 11.41 17.37 7.30
CA VAL A 25 12.80 17.18 6.87
C VAL A 25 13.00 17.62 5.42
N LYS A 26 12.01 17.44 4.54
CA LYS A 26 12.05 17.94 3.17
C LYS A 26 12.16 19.46 3.14
N ASP A 27 11.37 20.14 3.95
CA ASP A 27 11.39 21.60 4.07
C ASP A 27 12.72 22.09 4.67
N GLU A 28 13.18 21.49 5.76
CA GLU A 28 14.45 21.86 6.42
C GLU A 28 15.67 21.71 5.51
N ARG A 29 15.67 20.69 4.65
CA ARG A 29 16.80 20.35 3.78
C ARG A 29 16.61 20.78 2.34
N ASN A 30 15.49 21.45 2.03
CA ASN A 30 15.09 21.85 0.68
C ASN A 30 15.17 20.66 -0.32
N LEU A 31 14.58 19.53 0.06
CA LEU A 31 14.54 18.30 -0.73
C LEU A 31 13.20 18.15 -1.45
N ASP A 32 13.27 17.83 -2.74
CA ASP A 32 12.11 17.46 -3.55
C ASP A 32 12.15 15.95 -3.84
N ILE A 33 11.79 15.15 -2.83
CA ILE A 33 11.74 13.69 -2.94
C ILE A 33 10.27 13.25 -2.93
N PRO A 34 9.80 12.50 -3.95
CA PRO A 34 8.46 11.94 -4.01
C PRO A 34 8.18 10.93 -2.90
N ILE A 35 6.93 10.88 -2.45
CA ILE A 35 6.48 10.01 -1.36
C ILE A 35 5.44 9.02 -1.88
N MET A 36 5.65 7.74 -1.62
CA MET A 36 4.69 6.66 -1.83
C MET A 36 4.15 6.19 -0.48
N VAL A 37 2.88 5.80 -0.47
CA VAL A 37 2.21 5.26 0.72
C VAL A 37 1.63 3.89 0.38
N SER A 38 1.89 2.90 1.24
CA SER A 38 1.33 1.56 1.08
C SER A 38 0.74 1.05 2.38
N GLY A 39 -0.57 0.80 2.37
CA GLY A 39 -1.28 0.17 3.47
C GLY A 39 -1.20 -1.35 3.42
N THR A 40 -1.59 -2.01 4.51
CA THR A 40 -1.81 -3.46 4.53
C THR A 40 -3.22 -3.77 4.98
N ILE A 41 -3.96 -4.48 4.12
CA ILE A 41 -5.27 -5.04 4.45
C ILE A 41 -5.02 -6.38 5.14
N THR A 42 -5.37 -6.49 6.42
CA THR A 42 -4.90 -7.58 7.27
C THR A 42 -5.81 -8.80 7.30
N ASP A 43 -7.06 -8.67 6.84
CA ASP A 43 -8.01 -9.77 6.84
C ASP A 43 -9.04 -9.71 5.71
N ALA A 44 -9.82 -10.78 5.57
CA ALA A 44 -10.87 -10.92 4.56
C ALA A 44 -12.03 -9.90 4.73
N SER A 45 -12.08 -9.12 5.81
CA SER A 45 -13.06 -8.04 5.97
C SER A 45 -12.73 -6.83 5.10
N GLY A 46 -11.53 -6.78 4.51
CA GLY A 46 -11.10 -5.71 3.63
C GLY A 46 -10.68 -4.45 4.36
N ARG A 47 -10.23 -4.59 5.61
CA ARG A 47 -9.84 -3.48 6.48
C ARG A 47 -8.36 -3.55 6.85
N THR A 48 -7.79 -2.38 7.16
CA THR A 48 -6.52 -2.30 7.88
C THR A 48 -6.66 -2.85 9.30
N LEU A 49 -5.56 -3.10 10.01
CA LEU A 49 -5.61 -3.53 11.41
C LEU A 49 -6.32 -2.52 12.32
N SER A 50 -6.20 -1.22 12.01
CA SER A 50 -6.94 -0.14 12.67
C SER A 50 -8.43 -0.06 12.30
N GLY A 51 -8.93 -0.96 11.43
CA GLY A 51 -10.33 -1.08 11.05
C GLY A 51 -10.78 -0.17 9.91
N GLN A 52 -9.87 0.51 9.21
CA GLN A 52 -10.23 1.42 8.12
C GLN A 52 -10.59 0.66 6.84
N THR A 53 -11.60 1.13 6.12
CA THR A 53 -11.83 0.72 4.72
C THR A 53 -10.77 1.33 3.81
N VAL A 54 -10.70 0.85 2.56
CA VAL A 54 -9.80 1.39 1.53
C VAL A 54 -9.95 2.90 1.36
N GLU A 55 -11.19 3.40 1.28
CA GLU A 55 -11.50 4.81 1.09
C GLU A 55 -11.16 5.62 2.34
N ALA A 56 -11.46 5.10 3.52
CA ALA A 56 -11.12 5.75 4.78
C ALA A 56 -9.59 5.89 4.96
N PHE A 57 -8.84 4.84 4.57
CA PHE A 57 -7.38 4.88 4.54
C PHE A 57 -6.87 5.93 3.55
N LEU A 58 -7.37 5.90 2.30
CA LEU A 58 -7.01 6.86 1.26
C LEU A 58 -7.23 8.30 1.72
N ILE A 59 -8.44 8.64 2.21
CA ILE A 59 -8.77 9.98 2.72
C ILE A 59 -7.80 10.38 3.84
N SER A 60 -7.45 9.43 4.71
CA SER A 60 -6.58 9.70 5.85
C SER A 60 -5.15 10.07 5.45
N VAL A 61 -4.62 9.50 4.36
CA VAL A 61 -3.24 9.73 3.92
C VAL A 61 -3.11 10.80 2.83
N SER A 62 -4.21 11.20 2.18
CA SER A 62 -4.23 12.14 1.04
C SER A 62 -4.09 13.62 1.43
N HIS A 63 -3.52 13.94 2.60
CA HIS A 63 -3.34 15.31 3.09
C HIS A 63 -2.01 15.94 2.66
N ILE A 64 -1.16 15.19 1.95
CA ILE A 64 0.09 15.65 1.35
C ILE A 64 0.16 15.20 -0.12
N PRO A 65 1.00 15.80 -0.98
CA PRO A 65 1.20 15.33 -2.34
C PRO A 65 1.90 13.96 -2.35
N LEU A 66 1.22 12.94 -2.87
CA LEU A 66 1.74 11.59 -3.00
C LEU A 66 2.05 11.24 -4.46
N LEU A 67 3.14 10.52 -4.68
CA LEU A 67 3.43 9.87 -5.96
C LEU A 67 2.47 8.72 -6.22
N SER A 68 2.25 7.87 -5.21
CA SER A 68 1.31 6.76 -5.27
C SER A 68 0.70 6.42 -3.91
N VAL A 69 -0.48 5.83 -3.95
CA VAL A 69 -1.10 5.12 -2.83
C VAL A 69 -1.33 3.68 -3.26
N GLY A 70 -1.09 2.74 -2.37
CA GLY A 70 -1.19 1.33 -2.69
C GLY A 70 -1.42 0.43 -1.50
N PHE A 71 -1.33 -0.86 -1.79
CA PHE A 71 -1.34 -1.89 -0.77
C PHE A 71 -0.20 -2.89 -0.99
N ASN A 72 0.34 -3.39 0.11
CA ASN A 72 1.38 -4.42 0.14
C ASN A 72 1.12 -5.44 1.24
N CYS A 73 1.73 -6.61 1.08
CA CYS A 73 1.74 -7.69 2.06
C CYS A 73 0.32 -8.26 2.34
N ALA A 74 0.27 -9.18 3.31
CA ALA A 74 -0.89 -9.92 3.84
C ALA A 74 -1.68 -10.78 2.85
N LEU A 75 -1.95 -10.28 1.66
CA LEU A 75 -2.79 -10.90 0.64
C LEU A 75 -1.98 -11.25 -0.61
N GLY A 76 -2.37 -12.37 -1.23
CA GLY A 76 -1.96 -12.72 -2.59
C GLY A 76 -2.54 -11.77 -3.63
N ALA A 77 -2.03 -11.86 -4.86
CA ALA A 77 -2.41 -10.93 -5.93
C ALA A 77 -3.91 -10.99 -6.31
N ASP A 78 -4.48 -12.18 -6.34
CA ASP A 78 -5.91 -12.40 -6.59
C ASP A 78 -6.79 -11.75 -5.51
N LEU A 79 -6.42 -11.94 -4.24
CA LEU A 79 -7.13 -11.41 -3.07
C LEU A 79 -6.98 -9.90 -2.91
N LEU A 80 -5.84 -9.33 -3.32
CA LEU A 80 -5.58 -7.91 -3.22
C LEU A 80 -6.32 -7.08 -4.29
N LYS A 81 -6.63 -7.71 -5.44
CA LYS A 81 -7.20 -7.06 -6.63
C LYS A 81 -8.46 -6.22 -6.36
N PRO A 82 -9.48 -6.69 -5.59
CA PRO A 82 -10.68 -5.91 -5.34
C PRO A 82 -10.39 -4.57 -4.64
N TYR A 83 -9.42 -4.56 -3.71
CA TYR A 83 -9.05 -3.37 -2.96
C TYR A 83 -8.29 -2.37 -3.82
N LEU A 84 -7.41 -2.85 -4.70
CA LEU A 84 -6.75 -2.01 -5.71
C LEU A 84 -7.74 -1.41 -6.69
N LYS A 85 -8.75 -2.18 -7.11
CA LYS A 85 -9.84 -1.68 -7.95
C LYS A 85 -10.60 -0.55 -7.25
N THR A 86 -11.02 -0.77 -6.00
CA THR A 86 -11.67 0.28 -5.20
C THR A 86 -10.78 1.51 -5.08
N LEU A 87 -9.51 1.34 -4.75
CA LEU A 87 -8.55 2.44 -4.61
C LEU A 87 -8.42 3.24 -5.91
N SER A 88 -8.25 2.56 -7.05
CA SER A 88 -8.09 3.18 -8.38
C SER A 88 -9.29 4.03 -8.82
N GLN A 89 -10.48 3.72 -8.30
CA GLN A 89 -11.71 4.47 -8.61
C GLN A 89 -11.83 5.75 -7.78
N HIS A 90 -11.10 5.87 -6.66
CA HIS A 90 -11.28 6.94 -5.68
C HIS A 90 -10.05 7.84 -5.50
N THR A 91 -8.92 7.54 -6.15
CA THR A 91 -7.68 8.32 -6.05
C THR A 91 -7.33 9.02 -7.35
N GLN A 92 -6.66 10.18 -7.24
CA GLN A 92 -6.00 10.85 -8.37
C GLN A 92 -4.49 10.54 -8.43
N PHE A 93 -3.93 9.93 -7.37
CA PHE A 93 -2.53 9.49 -7.33
C PHE A 93 -2.35 8.21 -8.13
N ASN A 94 -1.09 7.87 -8.46
CA ASN A 94 -0.82 6.55 -9.03
C ASN A 94 -1.19 5.45 -8.04
N VAL A 95 -1.57 4.28 -8.56
CA VAL A 95 -1.85 3.10 -7.74
C VAL A 95 -0.63 2.18 -7.78
N SER A 96 -0.12 1.82 -6.60
CA SER A 96 0.96 0.84 -6.45
C SER A 96 0.46 -0.44 -5.78
N ALA A 97 1.05 -1.58 -6.11
CA ALA A 97 0.69 -2.88 -5.54
C ALA A 97 1.92 -3.76 -5.35
N HIS A 98 2.07 -4.33 -4.16
CA HIS A 98 3.12 -5.29 -3.84
C HIS A 98 2.52 -6.50 -3.11
N PRO A 99 1.75 -7.35 -3.81
CA PRO A 99 1.11 -8.52 -3.19
C PRO A 99 2.13 -9.57 -2.76
N ASN A 100 1.72 -10.43 -1.83
CA ASN A 100 2.47 -11.65 -1.52
C ASN A 100 2.33 -12.68 -2.66
N ALA A 101 3.24 -13.65 -2.70
CA ALA A 101 3.16 -14.83 -3.55
C ALA A 101 2.13 -15.83 -2.97
N GLY A 102 0.86 -15.42 -2.97
CA GLY A 102 -0.23 -16.13 -2.30
C GLY A 102 -0.24 -15.93 -0.78
N LEU A 103 -0.98 -16.80 -0.08
CA LEU A 103 -0.99 -16.85 1.39
C LEU A 103 0.10 -17.81 1.90
N PRO A 104 0.70 -17.55 3.08
CA PRO A 104 1.66 -18.48 3.65
C PRO A 104 1.00 -19.81 4.03
N ASN A 105 1.69 -20.92 3.76
CA ASN A 105 1.27 -22.25 4.17
C ASN A 105 1.48 -22.47 5.68
N ALA A 106 1.10 -23.65 6.19
CA ALA A 106 1.20 -23.98 7.62
C ALA A 106 2.65 -23.95 8.18
N PHE A 107 3.66 -23.93 7.30
CA PHE A 107 5.08 -23.80 7.65
C PHE A 107 5.61 -22.38 7.46
N GLY A 108 4.76 -21.41 7.11
CA GLY A 108 5.14 -20.02 6.87
C GLY A 108 5.83 -19.77 5.52
N GLN A 109 5.76 -20.73 4.59
CA GLN A 109 6.36 -20.63 3.25
C GLN A 109 5.31 -20.20 2.22
N TYR A 110 5.76 -19.70 1.08
CA TYR A 110 4.92 -19.34 -0.06
C TYR A 110 5.14 -20.33 -1.19
N ASP A 111 4.08 -21.04 -1.57
CA ASP A 111 4.12 -22.11 -2.57
C ASP A 111 3.88 -21.58 -3.99
N GLU A 112 3.43 -20.32 -4.15
CA GLU A 112 3.18 -19.69 -5.44
C GLU A 112 4.50 -19.42 -6.19
N THR A 113 4.59 -19.89 -7.43
CA THR A 113 5.78 -19.73 -8.27
C THR A 113 5.81 -18.36 -8.95
N PRO A 114 7.00 -17.88 -9.41
CA PRO A 114 7.10 -16.64 -10.16
C PRO A 114 6.16 -16.56 -11.37
N GLU A 115 5.96 -17.66 -12.10
CA GLU A 115 5.06 -17.73 -13.26
C GLU A 115 3.60 -17.57 -12.86
N GLN A 116 3.21 -18.12 -11.71
CA GLN A 116 1.87 -17.96 -11.15
C GLN A 116 1.64 -16.51 -10.71
N THR A 117 2.57 -15.94 -9.92
CA THR A 117 2.49 -14.53 -9.51
C THR A 117 2.43 -13.61 -10.73
N GLN A 118 3.29 -13.84 -11.74
CA GLN A 118 3.29 -13.08 -13.00
C GLN A 118 1.91 -13.11 -13.67
N ALA A 119 1.29 -14.28 -13.78
CA ALA A 119 -0.01 -14.43 -14.41
C ALA A 119 -1.11 -13.63 -13.66
N LEU A 120 -1.05 -13.63 -12.33
CA LEU A 120 -2.02 -12.91 -11.49
C LEU A 120 -1.85 -11.40 -11.55
N ILE A 121 -0.63 -10.88 -11.40
CA ILE A 121 -0.37 -9.43 -11.42
C ILE A 121 -0.62 -8.81 -12.81
N LYS A 122 -0.60 -9.61 -13.88
CA LYS A 122 -0.92 -9.14 -15.23
C LYS A 122 -2.33 -8.57 -15.34
N GLU A 123 -3.25 -9.00 -14.47
CA GLU A 123 -4.62 -8.47 -14.44
C GLU A 123 -4.73 -7.06 -13.84
N TYR A 124 -3.63 -6.49 -13.34
CA TYR A 124 -3.58 -5.13 -12.80
C TYR A 124 -3.28 -4.07 -13.86
N LEU A 125 -2.78 -4.50 -15.02
CA LEU A 125 -2.38 -3.66 -16.16
C LEU A 125 -3.53 -3.52 -17.17
#